data_AF-A0A7C6MYC3-F1
#
_entry.id   AF-A0A7C6MYC3-F1
#
_cell.length_a   1.000
_cell.length_b   1.000
_cell.length_c   1.000
_cell.angle_alpha   90.00
_cell.angle_beta   90.00
_cell.angle_gamma   90.00
#
_symmetry.space_group_name_H-M   'P 1'
#
loop_
_entity.id
_entity.type
_entity.pdbx_description
1 polymer ?
#
loop_
_entity_poly.entity_id
_entity_poly.type
_entity_poly.pdbx_seq_one_letter_code
_entity_poly.pdbx_strand_id
1 'polypeptide(L)'
;MADNDIKYNEPWIMQRADPYVYKHIDGWYYFTASVPKYDGIILRRGRTLAELPDAEEIMIWQKHEEGIMSEHIWAPEIHYLDGKWYIYFSAGEKERIWDIRPYVLECSDENPLTGTWVERGKIQSAKEDVFSFK
;
A
#
# COMPACT_ATOMS: atom_id res chain seq x y z
N MET A 1 10.22 36.82 -13.71
CA MET A 1 10.15 35.37 -13.46
C MET A 1 9.30 35.24 -12.22
N ALA A 2 8.10 34.68 -12.34
CA ALA A 2 7.18 34.62 -11.22
C ALA A 2 7.78 33.73 -10.12
N ASP A 3 7.79 34.26 -8.92
CA ASP A 3 8.10 33.54 -7.69
C ASP A 3 7.07 32.40 -7.60
N ASN A 4 7.49 31.18 -7.93
CA ASN A 4 6.65 30.01 -7.71
C ASN A 4 6.62 29.81 -6.20
N ASP A 5 5.60 30.35 -5.56
CA ASP A 5 5.33 30.25 -4.14
C ASP A 5 5.01 28.77 -3.81
N ILE A 6 6.07 27.96 -3.70
CA ILE A 6 5.97 26.54 -3.35
C ILE A 6 5.50 26.51 -1.90
N LYS A 7 4.23 26.17 -1.71
CA LYS A 7 3.67 25.95 -0.38
C LYS A 7 4.19 24.64 0.18
N TYR A 8 5.00 24.72 1.22
CA TYR A 8 5.44 23.58 2.02
C TYR A 8 4.47 23.37 3.20
N ASN A 9 4.35 22.12 3.66
CA ASN A 9 3.61 21.73 4.87
C ASN A 9 2.07 21.88 4.81
N GLU A 10 1.49 21.97 3.63
CA GLU A 10 0.04 21.79 3.47
C GLU A 10 -0.29 20.30 3.37
N PRO A 11 -1.31 19.79 4.07
CA PRO A 11 -1.80 18.44 3.87
C PRO A 11 -2.19 18.22 2.41
N TRP A 12 -1.60 17.22 1.77
CA TRP A 12 -1.91 16.91 0.38
C TRP A 12 -3.14 16.01 0.24
N ILE A 13 -3.20 14.93 1.02
CA ILE A 13 -4.36 14.03 1.10
C ILE A 13 -4.69 13.83 2.57
N MET A 14 -5.83 14.38 3.00
CA MET A 14 -6.25 14.36 4.41
C MET A 14 -6.49 12.92 4.89
N GLN A 15 -6.14 12.66 6.15
CA GLN A 15 -6.40 11.38 6.82
C GLN A 15 -5.78 10.18 6.09
N ARG A 16 -4.61 10.36 5.48
CA ARG A 16 -3.80 9.27 4.92
C ARG A 16 -2.41 9.36 5.55
N ALA A 17 -2.06 8.34 6.33
CA ALA A 17 -0.72 8.21 6.91
C ALA A 17 0.13 7.29 6.04
N ASP A 18 1.45 7.35 6.20
CA ASP A 18 2.40 6.51 5.47
C ASP A 18 2.18 6.55 3.94
N PRO A 19 2.11 7.75 3.32
CA PRO A 19 1.76 7.86 1.91
C PRO A 19 2.86 7.28 1.03
N TYR A 20 2.47 6.38 0.12
CA TYR A 20 3.36 5.85 -0.90
C TYR A 20 2.81 6.18 -2.29
N VAL A 21 3.69 6.71 -3.15
CA VAL A 21 3.34 7.04 -4.54
C VAL A 21 4.33 6.36 -5.49
N TYR A 22 3.81 5.60 -6.42
CA TYR A 22 4.57 4.97 -7.50
C TYR A 22 4.21 5.60 -8.85
N LYS A 23 5.20 6.09 -9.59
CA LYS A 23 5.01 6.50 -10.99
C LYS A 23 5.30 5.32 -11.90
N HIS A 24 4.29 4.82 -12.58
CA HIS A 24 4.44 3.71 -13.51
C HIS A 24 4.75 4.16 -14.94
N ILE A 25 5.22 3.23 -15.77
CA ILE A 25 5.59 3.47 -17.17
C ILE A 25 4.39 3.72 -18.09
N ASP A 26 3.18 3.37 -17.65
CA ASP A 26 1.92 3.63 -18.35
C ASP A 26 1.43 5.10 -18.25
N GLY A 27 2.20 5.93 -17.54
CA GLY A 27 1.92 7.35 -17.34
C GLY A 27 0.90 7.64 -16.25
N TRP A 28 0.65 6.71 -15.32
CA TRP A 28 -0.13 6.95 -14.11
C TRP A 28 0.75 7.03 -12.86
N TYR A 29 0.30 7.82 -11.91
CA TYR A 29 0.74 7.75 -10.51
C TYR A 29 -0.25 6.88 -9.75
N TYR A 30 0.26 5.92 -8.99
CA TYR A 30 -0.50 5.06 -8.09
C TYR A 30 -0.22 5.48 -6.66
N PHE A 31 -1.27 5.66 -5.88
CA PHE A 31 -1.18 6.09 -4.48
C PHE A 31 -1.81 5.05 -3.57
N THR A 32 -1.13 4.74 -2.48
CA THR A 32 -1.66 3.99 -1.35
C THR A 32 -1.19 4.63 -0.04
N ALA A 33 -1.84 4.27 1.05
CA ALA A 33 -1.56 4.80 2.38
C ALA A 33 -2.28 3.98 3.45
N SER A 34 -1.85 4.16 4.71
CA SER A 34 -2.63 3.74 5.88
C SER A 34 -3.92 4.55 5.97
N VAL A 35 -5.07 3.87 5.99
CA VAL A 35 -6.38 4.46 6.30
C VAL A 35 -6.58 4.55 7.82
N PRO A 36 -7.33 5.53 8.36
CA PRO A 36 -7.45 5.72 9.82
C PRO A 36 -8.01 4.53 10.58
N LYS A 37 -8.81 3.69 9.91
CA LYS A 37 -9.41 2.48 10.48
C LYS A 37 -8.46 1.28 10.48
N TYR A 38 -7.35 1.35 9.75
CA TYR A 38 -6.35 0.29 9.61
C TYR A 38 -6.96 -1.07 9.24
N ASP A 39 -7.95 -1.09 8.35
CA ASP A 39 -8.76 -2.27 8.05
C ASP A 39 -8.69 -2.79 6.61
N GLY A 40 -7.82 -2.20 5.81
CA GLY A 40 -7.61 -2.63 4.44
C GLY A 40 -6.62 -1.75 3.71
N ILE A 41 -6.46 -2.05 2.42
CA ILE A 41 -5.53 -1.37 1.53
C ILE A 41 -6.32 -0.70 0.43
N ILE A 42 -6.07 0.58 0.27
CA ILE A 42 -6.68 1.40 -0.77
C ILE A 42 -5.70 1.66 -1.91
N LEU A 43 -6.23 1.86 -3.12
CA LEU A 43 -5.50 2.45 -4.23
C LEU A 43 -6.28 3.61 -4.83
N ARG A 44 -5.52 4.64 -5.24
CA ARG A 44 -5.96 5.71 -6.15
C ARG A 44 -4.99 5.77 -7.32
N ARG A 45 -5.43 6.34 -8.44
CA ARG A 45 -4.52 6.74 -9.52
C ARG A 45 -4.89 8.08 -10.15
N GLY A 46 -3.88 8.81 -10.61
CA GLY A 46 -4.01 10.08 -11.32
C GLY A 46 -2.93 10.21 -12.40
N ARG A 47 -3.19 10.98 -13.46
CA ARG A 47 -2.19 11.30 -14.50
C ARG A 47 -1.15 12.29 -13.99
N THR A 48 -1.52 13.07 -12.97
CA THR A 48 -0.63 13.98 -12.27
C THR A 48 -0.73 13.78 -10.76
N LEU A 49 0.29 14.23 -10.01
CA LEU A 49 0.22 14.24 -8.53
C LEU A 49 -0.94 15.12 -8.04
N ALA A 50 -1.23 16.23 -8.73
CA ALA A 50 -2.31 17.13 -8.35
C ALA A 50 -3.71 16.49 -8.42
N GLU A 51 -3.89 15.40 -9.18
CA GLU A 51 -5.16 14.70 -9.31
C GLU A 51 -5.42 13.67 -8.20
N LEU A 52 -4.38 13.18 -7.50
CA LEU A 52 -4.51 12.11 -6.51
C LEU A 52 -5.40 12.45 -5.29
N PRO A 53 -5.47 13.70 -4.80
CA PRO A 53 -6.39 14.08 -3.72
C PRO A 53 -7.86 13.82 -4.06
N ASP A 54 -8.25 14.02 -5.33
CA ASP A 54 -9.63 13.92 -5.81
C ASP A 54 -9.92 12.62 -6.58
N ALA A 55 -8.89 11.81 -6.85
CA ALA A 55 -9.03 10.53 -7.53
C ALA A 55 -9.88 9.54 -6.73
N GLU A 56 -10.66 8.72 -7.44
CA GLU A 56 -11.44 7.64 -6.85
C GLU A 56 -10.56 6.70 -6.02
N GLU A 57 -11.04 6.38 -4.82
CA GLU A 57 -10.37 5.47 -3.89
C GLU A 57 -11.05 4.11 -3.90
N ILE A 58 -10.28 3.09 -4.27
CA ILE A 58 -10.75 1.71 -4.35
C ILE A 58 -10.11 0.91 -3.22
N MET A 59 -10.93 0.26 -2.41
CA MET A 59 -10.47 -0.76 -1.47
C MET A 59 -10.16 -2.05 -2.24
N ILE A 60 -8.89 -2.37 -2.39
CA ILE A 60 -8.44 -3.52 -3.19
C ILE A 60 -8.25 -4.81 -2.37
N TRP A 61 -8.12 -4.67 -1.05
CA TRP A 61 -7.96 -5.78 -0.11
C TRP A 61 -8.44 -5.35 1.28
N GLN A 62 -9.08 -6.26 2.01
CA GLN A 62 -9.59 -6.02 3.36
C GLN A 62 -8.99 -7.01 4.34
N LYS A 63 -8.82 -6.57 5.60
CA LYS A 63 -8.32 -7.40 6.68
C LYS A 63 -9.17 -8.67 6.84
N HIS A 64 -8.55 -9.73 7.32
CA HIS A 64 -9.26 -10.96 7.68
C HIS A 64 -10.18 -10.74 8.90
N GLU A 65 -11.18 -11.59 9.04
CA GLU A 65 -12.08 -11.58 10.20
C GLU A 65 -11.37 -12.14 11.46
N GLU A 66 -10.50 -13.13 11.27
CA GLU A 66 -9.76 -13.88 12.30
C GLU A 66 -8.34 -14.22 11.85
N GLY A 67 -7.49 -14.68 12.77
CA GLY A 67 -6.14 -15.16 12.47
C GLY A 67 -5.18 -14.05 12.04
N ILE A 68 -4.19 -14.40 11.20
CA ILE A 68 -3.20 -13.46 10.67
C ILE A 68 -3.86 -12.43 9.74
N MET A 69 -3.22 -11.26 9.57
CA MET A 69 -3.72 -10.21 8.67
C MET A 69 -5.12 -9.68 9.04
N SER A 70 -5.53 -9.82 10.30
CA SER A 70 -6.86 -9.44 10.77
C SER A 70 -6.91 -8.13 11.54
N GLU A 71 -5.76 -7.54 11.89
CA GLU A 71 -5.67 -6.31 12.69
C GLU A 71 -4.52 -5.42 12.20
N HIS A 72 -4.64 -4.10 12.42
CA HIS A 72 -3.57 -3.13 12.20
C HIS A 72 -2.94 -3.19 10.79
N ILE A 73 -3.74 -3.01 9.75
CA ILE A 73 -3.26 -2.96 8.36
C ILE A 73 -2.53 -1.63 8.12
N TRP A 74 -1.20 -1.68 8.03
CA TRP A 74 -0.34 -0.49 8.05
C TRP A 74 0.63 -0.43 6.87
N ALA A 75 0.87 0.81 6.45
CA ALA A 75 1.92 1.28 5.56
C ALA A 75 2.07 0.42 4.29
N PRO A 76 1.01 0.29 3.48
CA PRO A 76 1.13 -0.36 2.19
C PRO A 76 2.07 0.41 1.26
N GLU A 77 2.88 -0.31 0.48
CA GLU A 77 3.67 0.24 -0.62
C GLU A 77 3.41 -0.57 -1.89
N ILE A 78 3.14 0.10 -3.01
CA ILE A 78 2.88 -0.54 -4.30
C ILE A 78 4.11 -0.50 -5.21
N HIS A 79 4.49 -1.65 -5.74
CA HIS A 79 5.65 -1.83 -6.62
C HIS A 79 5.26 -2.61 -7.87
N TYR A 80 5.97 -2.36 -8.97
CA TYR A 80 5.85 -3.18 -10.19
C TYR A 80 7.19 -3.85 -10.48
N LEU A 81 7.21 -5.18 -10.42
CA LEU A 81 8.41 -6.02 -10.52
C LEU A 81 8.11 -7.20 -11.43
N ASP A 82 9.01 -7.53 -12.36
CA ASP A 82 8.92 -8.71 -13.23
C ASP A 82 7.55 -8.90 -13.91
N GLY A 83 6.94 -7.79 -14.36
CA GLY A 83 5.66 -7.81 -15.07
C GLY A 83 4.43 -7.86 -14.19
N LYS A 84 4.57 -7.75 -12.86
CA LYS A 84 3.46 -7.87 -11.89
C LYS A 84 3.48 -6.77 -10.84
N TRP A 85 2.31 -6.51 -10.26
CA TRP A 85 2.13 -5.62 -9.14
C TRP A 85 2.30 -6.35 -7.82
N TYR A 86 2.99 -5.71 -6.88
CA TYR A 86 3.17 -6.19 -5.52
C TYR A 86 2.81 -5.10 -4.54
N ILE A 87 2.10 -5.45 -3.46
CA ILE A 87 1.92 -4.57 -2.31
C ILE A 87 2.55 -5.19 -1.09
N TYR A 88 3.50 -4.46 -0.50
CA TYR A 88 4.11 -4.79 0.77
C TYR A 88 3.38 -4.01 1.85
N PHE A 89 2.95 -4.69 2.91
CA PHE A 89 2.26 -4.06 4.03
C PHE A 89 2.57 -4.82 5.31
N SER A 90 2.12 -4.29 6.44
CA SER A 90 2.21 -4.98 7.72
C SER A 90 0.83 -5.18 8.35
N ALA A 91 0.70 -6.26 9.11
CA ALA A 91 -0.53 -6.56 9.83
C ALA A 91 -0.25 -7.38 11.10
N GLY A 92 -1.12 -7.23 12.09
CA GLY A 92 -1.21 -8.10 13.26
C GLY A 92 -2.19 -9.25 13.06
N GLU A 93 -2.25 -10.11 14.06
CA GLU A 93 -3.24 -11.20 14.14
C GLU A 93 -4.21 -10.96 15.29
N LYS A 94 -5.41 -11.56 15.21
CA LYS A 94 -6.52 -11.29 16.13
C LYS A 94 -6.17 -11.52 17.60
N GLU A 95 -5.46 -12.61 17.86
CA GLU A 95 -5.10 -13.06 19.20
C GLU A 95 -3.90 -12.29 19.77
N ARG A 96 -3.06 -11.72 18.90
CA ARG A 96 -1.83 -10.99 19.25
C ARG A 96 -1.67 -9.76 18.36
N ILE A 97 -2.51 -8.75 18.60
CA ILE A 97 -2.64 -7.56 17.74
C ILE A 97 -1.35 -6.74 17.56
N TRP A 98 -0.39 -6.87 18.47
CA TRP A 98 0.92 -6.20 18.40
C TRP A 98 2.04 -7.09 17.87
N ASP A 99 1.76 -8.36 17.54
CA ASP A 99 2.70 -9.25 16.88
C ASP A 99 2.73 -8.97 15.37
N ILE A 100 2.98 -7.71 15.02
CA ILE A 100 2.93 -7.19 13.64
C ILE A 100 4.00 -7.88 12.79
N ARG A 101 3.62 -8.33 11.60
CA ARG A 101 4.54 -8.92 10.62
C ARG A 101 4.29 -8.34 9.22
N PRO A 102 5.32 -8.37 8.35
CA PRO A 102 5.16 -7.95 6.96
C PRO A 102 4.55 -9.06 6.11
N TYR A 103 3.73 -8.65 5.14
CA TYR A 103 3.00 -9.49 4.19
C TYR A 103 3.08 -8.91 2.78
N VAL A 104 2.78 -9.75 1.79
CA VAL A 104 2.79 -9.36 0.37
C VAL A 104 1.50 -9.78 -0.32
N LEU A 105 0.92 -8.86 -1.09
CA LEU A 105 -0.09 -9.14 -2.11
C LEU A 105 0.55 -9.10 -3.51
N GLU A 106 0.08 -9.93 -4.43
CA GLU A 106 0.48 -9.96 -5.84
C GLU A 106 -0.75 -9.77 -6.74
N CYS A 107 -0.65 -8.93 -7.76
CA CYS A 107 -1.66 -8.80 -8.82
C CYS A 107 -0.98 -8.94 -10.19
N SER A 108 -1.49 -9.86 -11.01
CA SER A 108 -0.97 -10.12 -12.37
C SER A 108 -1.72 -9.37 -13.47
N ASP A 109 -2.83 -8.72 -13.13
CA ASP A 109 -3.61 -7.93 -14.09
C ASP A 109 -2.92 -6.59 -14.37
N GLU A 110 -3.10 -6.06 -15.59
CA GLU A 110 -2.48 -4.80 -16.01
C GLU A 110 -2.89 -3.62 -15.13
N ASN A 111 -4.18 -3.54 -14.76
CA ASN A 111 -4.71 -2.47 -13.92
C ASN A 111 -4.93 -2.95 -12.47
N PRO A 112 -4.09 -2.53 -11.51
CA PRO A 112 -4.14 -3.02 -10.13
C PRO A 112 -5.35 -2.51 -9.33
N LEU A 113 -6.10 -1.51 -9.82
CA LEU A 113 -7.32 -1.02 -9.17
C LEU A 113 -8.52 -1.94 -9.42
N THR A 114 -8.52 -2.68 -10.53
CA THR A 114 -9.61 -3.58 -10.93
C THR A 114 -9.18 -5.04 -10.97
N GLY A 115 -7.89 -5.29 -10.73
CA GLY A 115 -7.29 -6.61 -10.79
C GLY A 115 -7.57 -7.45 -9.55
N THR A 116 -7.28 -8.74 -9.66
CA THR A 116 -7.42 -9.68 -8.55
C THR A 116 -6.11 -9.79 -7.78
N TRP A 117 -6.15 -9.50 -6.49
CA TRP A 117 -5.01 -9.60 -5.59
C TRP A 117 -4.94 -10.97 -4.92
N VAL A 118 -3.75 -11.56 -4.91
CA VAL A 118 -3.44 -12.86 -4.30
C VAL A 118 -2.47 -12.66 -3.14
N GLU A 119 -2.81 -13.20 -1.97
CA GLU A 119 -1.93 -13.19 -0.81
C GLU A 119 -0.74 -14.14 -1.03
N ARG A 120 0.48 -13.62 -0.87
CA ARG A 120 1.73 -14.39 -0.88
C ARG A 120 2.21 -14.75 0.53
N GLY A 121 1.48 -14.30 1.54
CA GLY A 121 1.71 -14.62 2.94
C GLY A 121 2.79 -13.75 3.59
N LYS A 122 3.20 -14.18 4.79
CA LYS A 122 4.17 -13.50 5.64
C LYS A 122 5.56 -13.57 5.03
N ILE A 123 6.24 -12.43 4.91
CA ILE A 123 7.63 -12.38 4.46
C ILE A 123 8.51 -13.15 5.45
N GLN A 124 9.33 -14.06 4.92
CA GLN A 124 10.32 -14.82 5.67
C GLN A 124 11.71 -14.31 5.33
N SER A 125 12.67 -14.56 6.22
CA SER A 125 14.07 -14.35 5.89
C SER A 125 14.50 -15.31 4.78
N ALA A 126 15.48 -14.88 3.99
CA ALA A 126 16.17 -15.79 3.09
C ALA A 126 16.86 -16.91 3.89
N LYS A 127 17.12 -18.05 3.25
CA LYS A 127 17.71 -19.21 3.91
C LYS A 127 19.06 -18.90 4.58
N GLU A 128 19.84 -18.02 3.98
CA GLU A 128 21.15 -17.58 4.44
C GLU A 128 21.06 -16.38 5.41
N ASP A 129 19.90 -15.75 5.54
CA ASP A 129 19.66 -14.62 6.43
C ASP A 129 19.23 -15.10 7.82
N VAL A 130 20.22 -15.16 8.71
CA VAL A 130 20.06 -15.59 10.10
C VAL A 130 19.58 -14.48 11.05
N PHE A 131 19.38 -13.26 10.57
CA PHE A 131 19.07 -12.10 11.40
C PHE A 131 17.62 -11.61 11.22
N SER A 132 17.17 -11.45 9.98
CA SER A 132 15.85 -10.86 9.72
C SER A 132 14.71 -11.72 10.27
N PHE A 133 13.68 -11.07 10.82
CA PHE A 133 12.42 -11.67 11.28
C PHE A 133 12.53 -12.77 12.36
N LYS A 134 13.67 -12.82 13.08
CA LYS A 134 13.88 -13.64 14.28
C LYS A 134 13.04 -13.16 15.47
#